data_AF-A0A645BDC1-F1
#
_entry.id   AF-A0A645BDC1-F1
#
_cell.length_a   1.000
_cell.length_b   1.000
_cell.length_c   1.000
_cell.angle_alpha   90.00
_cell.angle_beta   90.00
_cell.angle_gamma   90.00
#
_symmetry.space_group_name_H-M   'P 1'
#
loop_
_entity.id
_entity.type
_entity.pdbx_description
1 polymer ?
#
loop_
_entity_poly.entity_id
_entity_poly.type
_entity_poly.pdbx_seq_one_letter_code
_entity_poly.pdbx_strand_id
1 'polypeptide(L)'
;MLWDTTEWKISIATVASPLAIPGGRIFLSGGYNAGSRMLQLKQVDGKFTVETLFSLDADVFGATQQSPILYNEHIYGVRPDGKFTCLTLAGKMVWQSDSGQQFGLGPFLLADGKFLAVNDSGLLRMIEASPEKYRLLGQAQILKGRESWGPLAIAGGRLLARDLQRMVCLDIGAR
;
A
#
# COMPACT_ATOMS: atom_id res chain seq x y z
N MET A 1 6.68 -22.63 -15.46
CA MET A 1 6.07 -21.30 -15.63
C MET A 1 4.62 -21.51 -16.03
N LEU A 2 3.64 -20.92 -15.33
CA LEU A 2 2.21 -21.15 -15.59
C LEU A 2 1.64 -20.20 -16.66
N TRP A 3 2.14 -18.97 -16.69
CA TRP A 3 1.85 -17.91 -17.66
C TRP A 3 2.94 -16.84 -17.55
N ASP A 4 3.05 -15.99 -18.56
CA ASP A 4 3.87 -14.79 -18.57
C ASP A 4 3.20 -13.70 -19.43
N THR A 5 3.60 -12.44 -19.24
CA THR A 5 3.13 -11.31 -20.04
C THR A 5 4.17 -10.19 -20.02
N THR A 6 4.28 -9.45 -21.13
CA THR A 6 5.10 -8.23 -21.23
C THR A 6 4.29 -6.95 -21.05
N GLU A 7 2.98 -7.07 -20.80
CA GLU A 7 2.08 -5.92 -20.74
C GLU A 7 2.27 -5.04 -19.50
N TRP A 8 2.88 -5.57 -18.44
CA TRP A 8 3.27 -4.82 -17.25
C TRP A 8 4.79 -4.62 -17.24
N LYS A 9 5.23 -3.38 -17.35
CA LYS A 9 6.64 -3.01 -17.35
C LYS A 9 6.86 -1.76 -16.52
N ILE A 10 7.79 -1.84 -15.58
CA ILE A 10 8.25 -0.69 -14.79
C ILE A 10 9.64 -0.31 -15.29
N SER A 11 9.91 0.99 -15.42
CA SER A 11 11.12 1.54 -16.02
C SER A 11 12.38 1.37 -15.16
N ILE A 12 12.24 1.35 -13.83
CA ILE A 12 13.36 1.37 -12.89
C ILE A 12 13.38 0.12 -12.02
N ALA A 13 12.41 -0.02 -11.10
CA ALA A 13 12.36 -1.16 -10.19
C ALA A 13 10.92 -1.57 -9.88
N THR A 14 10.69 -2.89 -9.85
CA THR A 14 9.43 -3.46 -9.36
C THR A 14 9.57 -3.72 -7.86
N VAL A 15 8.94 -2.86 -7.05
CA VAL A 15 9.07 -2.91 -5.59
C VAL A 15 7.80 -3.44 -4.93
N ALA A 16 6.64 -2.87 -5.25
CA ALA A 16 5.37 -3.32 -4.72
C ALA A 16 5.02 -4.73 -5.21
N SER A 17 4.59 -5.58 -4.28
CA SER A 17 4.17 -6.96 -4.58
C SER A 17 2.76 -6.97 -5.19
N PRO A 18 2.47 -7.87 -6.15
CA PRO A 18 1.12 -8.09 -6.66
C PRO A 18 0.13 -8.46 -5.54
N LEU A 19 -1.10 -7.96 -5.64
CA LEU A 19 -2.20 -8.38 -4.76
C LEU A 19 -3.10 -9.39 -5.45
N ALA A 20 -3.35 -10.51 -4.77
CA ALA A 20 -4.42 -11.42 -5.14
C ALA A 20 -5.77 -10.79 -4.77
N ILE A 21 -6.64 -10.66 -5.76
CA ILE A 21 -7.98 -10.09 -5.62
C ILE A 21 -9.02 -11.20 -5.88
N PRO A 22 -10.15 -11.26 -5.14
CA PRO A 22 -11.19 -12.26 -5.34
C PRO A 22 -11.67 -12.35 -6.79
N GLY A 23 -12.04 -13.57 -7.20
CA GLY A 23 -12.45 -13.88 -8.58
C GLY A 23 -11.29 -14.15 -9.54
N GLY A 24 -10.10 -14.50 -9.03
CA GLY A 24 -8.92 -14.78 -9.87
C GLY A 24 -8.30 -13.52 -10.47
N ARG A 25 -8.50 -12.37 -9.83
CA ARG A 25 -7.93 -11.10 -10.27
C ARG A 25 -6.59 -10.85 -9.60
N ILE A 26 -5.71 -10.11 -10.26
CA ILE A 26 -4.39 -9.73 -9.74
C ILE A 26 -4.22 -8.23 -9.93
N PHE A 27 -4.02 -7.50 -8.84
CA PHE A 27 -3.71 -6.06 -8.91
C PHE A 27 -2.21 -5.85 -8.85
N LEU A 28 -1.68 -5.20 -9.88
CA LEU A 28 -0.29 -4.77 -10.00
C LEU A 28 -0.22 -3.28 -9.75
N SER A 29 0.84 -2.83 -9.08
CA SER A 29 1.08 -1.42 -8.84
C SER A 29 2.58 -1.13 -8.86
N GLY A 30 2.96 0.07 -9.28
CA GLY A 30 4.36 0.43 -9.38
C GLY A 30 4.59 1.93 -9.27
N GLY A 31 5.80 2.29 -8.82
CA GLY A 31 6.31 3.65 -8.85
C GLY A 31 6.82 4.07 -10.23
N TYR A 32 7.61 5.13 -10.25
CA TYR A 32 8.31 5.60 -11.45
C TYR A 32 7.39 5.83 -12.66
N ASN A 33 6.22 6.39 -12.39
CA ASN A 33 5.14 6.64 -13.37
C ASN A 33 4.54 5.39 -14.01
N ALA A 34 4.73 4.19 -13.44
CA ALA A 34 4.14 2.96 -13.98
C ALA A 34 2.62 2.84 -13.72
N GLY A 35 2.12 3.48 -12.68
CA GLY A 35 0.70 3.43 -12.33
C GLY A 35 0.30 2.08 -11.74
N SER A 36 -0.85 1.56 -12.16
CA SER A 36 -1.38 0.29 -11.69
C SER A 36 -2.19 -0.44 -12.77
N ARG A 37 -2.43 -1.73 -12.58
CA ARG A 37 -3.18 -2.57 -13.52
C ARG A 37 -3.93 -3.67 -12.80
N MET A 38 -5.17 -3.94 -13.22
CA MET A 38 -5.91 -5.13 -12.78
C MET A 38 -5.90 -6.17 -13.89
N LEU A 39 -5.39 -7.35 -13.58
CA LEU A 39 -5.42 -8.50 -14.46
C LEU A 39 -6.52 -9.48 -14.03
N GLN A 40 -7.09 -10.18 -14.99
CA GLN A 40 -7.91 -11.36 -14.80
C GLN A 40 -7.11 -12.59 -15.20
N LEU A 41 -6.93 -13.52 -14.27
CA LEU A 41 -6.41 -14.84 -14.59
C LEU A 41 -7.56 -15.67 -15.19
N LYS A 42 -7.32 -16.29 -16.35
CA LYS A 42 -8.23 -17.20 -17.02
C LYS A 42 -7.57 -18.55 -17.19
N GLN A 43 -8.38 -19.61 -17.16
CA GLN A 43 -7.94 -20.94 -17.55
C GLN A 43 -8.64 -21.30 -18.86
N VAL A 44 -7.85 -21.55 -19.91
CA VAL A 44 -8.34 -21.93 -21.24
C VAL A 44 -7.57 -23.18 -21.64
N ASP A 45 -8.30 -24.26 -21.96
CA ASP A 45 -7.73 -25.56 -22.35
C ASP A 45 -6.64 -26.07 -21.39
N GLY A 46 -6.86 -25.91 -20.09
CA GLY A 46 -5.94 -26.34 -19.03
C GLY A 46 -4.71 -25.45 -18.84
N LYS A 47 -4.55 -24.37 -19.61
CA LYS A 47 -3.46 -23.38 -19.47
C LYS A 47 -3.95 -22.09 -18.84
N PHE A 48 -3.07 -21.43 -18.10
CA PHE A 48 -3.36 -20.10 -17.57
C PHE A 48 -3.01 -19.02 -18.59
N THR A 49 -3.88 -18.03 -18.71
CA THR A 49 -3.65 -16.79 -19.46
C THR A 49 -4.09 -15.61 -18.60
N VAL A 50 -3.62 -14.42 -18.95
CA VAL A 50 -4.03 -13.19 -18.29
C VAL A 50 -4.61 -12.20 -19.28
N GLU A 51 -5.62 -11.47 -18.85
CA GLU A 51 -6.21 -10.35 -19.57
C GLU A 51 -6.14 -9.11 -18.70
N THR A 52 -5.83 -7.97 -19.29
CA THR A 52 -5.92 -6.69 -18.59
C THR A 52 -7.38 -6.23 -18.52
N LEU A 53 -7.92 -6.12 -17.31
CA LEU A 53 -9.26 -5.55 -17.07
C LEU A 53 -9.26 -4.02 -17.14
N PHE A 54 -8.26 -3.39 -16.51
CA PHE A 54 -8.05 -1.95 -16.59
C PHE A 54 -6.61 -1.58 -16.23
N SER A 55 -6.18 -0.39 -16.66
CA SER A 55 -4.95 0.27 -16.22
C SER A 55 -5.27 1.62 -15.61
N LEU A 56 -4.47 2.05 -14.65
CA LEU A 56 -4.56 3.34 -13.98
C LEU A 56 -3.24 4.09 -14.15
N ASP A 57 -3.32 5.38 -14.45
CA ASP A 57 -2.16 6.26 -14.44
C ASP A 57 -1.64 6.46 -13.00
N ALA A 58 -0.37 6.87 -12.88
CA ALA A 58 0.29 7.03 -11.59
C ALA A 58 -0.29 8.16 -10.72
N ASP A 59 -0.94 9.14 -11.35
CA ASP A 59 -1.70 10.20 -10.68
C ASP A 59 -3.09 9.73 -10.20
N VAL A 60 -3.57 8.57 -10.64
CA VAL A 60 -4.70 7.88 -10.00
C VAL A 60 -4.16 6.99 -8.89
N PHE A 61 -3.26 6.05 -9.22
CA PHE A 61 -2.59 5.23 -8.22
C PHE A 61 -1.34 4.51 -8.77
N GLY A 62 -0.25 4.58 -8.02
CA GLY A 62 0.97 3.82 -8.26
C GLY A 62 1.80 3.71 -6.98
N ALA A 63 2.01 2.50 -6.48
CA ALA A 63 2.73 2.28 -5.24
C ALA A 63 4.24 2.22 -5.50
N THR A 64 4.96 3.24 -5.03
CA THR A 64 6.41 3.36 -5.30
C THR A 64 7.25 2.38 -4.50
N GLN A 65 6.91 2.19 -3.22
CA GLN A 65 7.77 1.44 -2.29
C GLN A 65 7.00 0.32 -1.58
N GLN A 66 5.93 0.67 -0.87
CA GLN A 66 5.21 -0.27 -0.03
C GLN A 66 4.09 -0.94 -0.82
N SER A 67 3.92 -2.25 -0.63
CA SER A 67 2.85 -2.99 -1.28
C SER A 67 1.49 -2.50 -0.77
N PRO A 68 0.51 -2.22 -1.66
CA PRO A 68 -0.85 -1.88 -1.22
C PRO A 68 -1.47 -3.02 -0.40
N ILE A 69 -2.53 -2.75 0.35
CA ILE A 69 -3.25 -3.75 1.14
C ILE A 69 -4.70 -3.80 0.68
N LEU A 70 -5.20 -5.00 0.37
CA LEU A 70 -6.61 -5.27 0.18
C LEU A 70 -7.27 -5.47 1.55
N TYR A 71 -8.30 -4.69 1.85
CA TYR A 71 -9.11 -4.84 3.07
C TYR A 71 -10.56 -4.42 2.80
N ASN A 72 -11.53 -5.22 3.24
CA ASN A 72 -12.96 -4.96 3.07
C ASN A 72 -13.34 -4.46 1.66
N GLU A 73 -12.89 -5.20 0.63
CA GLU A 73 -13.13 -4.91 -0.79
C GLU A 73 -12.58 -3.56 -1.30
N HIS A 74 -11.59 -3.00 -0.60
CA HIS A 74 -10.91 -1.77 -1.00
C HIS A 74 -9.39 -1.95 -0.96
N ILE A 75 -8.71 -1.25 -1.85
CA ILE A 75 -7.24 -1.28 -1.93
C ILE A 75 -6.72 0.01 -1.31
N TYR A 76 -5.82 -0.12 -0.34
CA TYR A 76 -5.20 0.98 0.37
C TYR A 76 -3.70 1.01 0.10
N GLY A 77 -3.14 2.20 -0.08
CA GLY A 77 -1.69 2.35 -0.16
C GLY A 77 -1.26 3.78 -0.38
N VAL A 78 0.03 3.99 -0.60
CA VAL A 78 0.62 5.31 -0.78
C VAL A 78 0.95 5.54 -2.24
N ARG A 79 0.45 6.66 -2.78
CA ARG A 79 0.70 7.13 -4.14
C ARG A 79 2.08 7.76 -4.32
N PRO A 80 2.52 8.05 -5.55
CA PRO A 80 3.83 8.65 -5.79
C PRO A 80 3.99 10.05 -5.18
N ASP A 81 2.90 10.79 -5.00
CA ASP A 81 2.88 12.10 -4.31
C ASP A 81 2.86 11.98 -2.77
N GLY A 82 2.98 10.76 -2.25
CA GLY A 82 3.03 10.47 -0.82
C GLY A 82 1.66 10.49 -0.14
N LYS A 83 0.55 10.63 -0.85
CA LYS A 83 -0.79 10.57 -0.24
C LYS A 83 -1.22 9.14 0.02
N PHE A 84 -1.81 8.92 1.20
CA PHE A 84 -2.46 7.65 1.52
C PHE A 84 -3.83 7.62 0.84
N THR A 85 -4.12 6.57 0.09
CA THR A 85 -5.25 6.53 -0.83
C THR A 85 -6.04 5.23 -0.67
N CYS A 86 -7.35 5.36 -0.78
CA CYS A 86 -8.30 4.25 -0.88
C CYS A 86 -8.86 4.16 -2.30
N LEU A 87 -8.83 2.96 -2.88
CA LEU A 87 -9.43 2.63 -4.17
C LEU A 87 -10.52 1.58 -4.01
N THR A 88 -11.53 1.65 -4.87
CA THR A 88 -12.42 0.52 -5.15
C THR A 88 -11.69 -0.57 -5.95
N LEU A 89 -12.22 -1.79 -5.97
CA LEU A 89 -11.73 -2.86 -6.86
C LEU A 89 -11.91 -2.58 -8.36
N ALA A 90 -12.72 -1.57 -8.72
CA ALA A 90 -12.87 -1.08 -10.07
C ALA A 90 -11.82 0.00 -10.45
N GLY A 91 -10.87 0.28 -9.56
CA GLY A 91 -9.80 1.25 -9.81
C GLY A 91 -10.19 2.72 -9.60
N LYS A 92 -11.43 2.99 -9.16
CA LYS A 92 -11.86 4.35 -8.80
C LYS A 92 -11.30 4.75 -7.44
N MET A 93 -10.69 5.94 -7.36
CA MET A 93 -10.29 6.56 -6.10
C MET A 93 -11.52 6.96 -5.28
N VAL A 94 -11.53 6.53 -4.02
CA VAL A 94 -12.60 6.85 -3.07
C VAL A 94 -12.22 8.09 -2.27
N TRP A 95 -11.02 8.10 -1.70
CA TRP A 95 -10.46 9.23 -0.99
C TRP A 95 -8.93 9.16 -0.98
N GLN A 96 -8.30 10.28 -0.63
CA GLN A 96 -6.87 10.37 -0.33
C GLN A 96 -6.66 11.22 0.93
N SER A 97 -5.50 11.10 1.58
CA SER A 97 -5.13 11.95 2.71
C SER A 97 -4.99 13.42 2.29
N ASP A 98 -5.23 14.30 3.26
CA ASP A 98 -5.19 15.74 3.03
C ASP A 98 -3.78 16.27 2.74
N SER A 99 -3.70 17.47 2.17
CA SER A 99 -2.45 18.22 2.07
C SER A 99 -1.80 18.39 3.44
N GLY A 100 -0.50 18.12 3.53
CA GLY A 100 0.25 18.13 4.80
C GLY A 100 0.25 16.78 5.54
N GLN A 101 -0.54 15.81 5.06
CA GLN A 101 -0.59 14.45 5.59
C GLN A 101 0.03 13.46 4.60
N GLN A 102 1.26 13.73 4.20
CA GLN A 102 2.05 12.85 3.33
C GLN A 102 2.80 11.78 4.14
N PHE A 103 3.03 10.66 3.46
CA PHE A 103 3.67 9.45 3.96
C PHE A 103 4.96 9.12 3.20
N GLY A 104 5.20 9.74 2.05
CA GLY A 104 6.41 9.52 1.27
C GLY A 104 6.60 8.05 0.92
N LEU A 105 7.76 7.48 1.24
CA LEU A 105 8.07 6.06 1.01
C LEU A 105 7.98 5.21 2.28
N GLY A 106 7.51 5.81 3.39
CA GLY A 106 7.43 5.14 4.67
C GLY A 106 6.43 3.97 4.70
N PRO A 107 6.63 3.01 5.61
CA PRO A 107 5.89 1.77 5.68
C PRO A 107 4.48 1.98 6.23
N PHE A 108 3.62 1.02 5.94
CA PHE A 108 2.36 0.87 6.67
C PHE A 108 2.01 -0.60 6.86
N LEU A 109 1.20 -0.87 7.87
CA LEU A 109 0.54 -2.16 8.04
C LEU A 109 -0.90 -1.95 8.51
N LEU A 110 -1.69 -3.00 8.44
CA LEU A 110 -3.07 -3.02 8.91
C LEU A 110 -3.19 -3.94 10.13
N ALA A 111 -3.80 -3.44 11.20
CA ALA A 111 -4.16 -4.24 12.36
C ALA A 111 -5.45 -3.69 13.00
N ASP A 112 -6.35 -4.59 13.41
CA ASP A 112 -7.58 -4.21 14.12
C ASP A 112 -8.39 -3.10 13.42
N GLY A 113 -8.53 -3.20 12.09
CA GLY A 113 -9.24 -2.21 11.28
C GLY A 113 -8.58 -0.82 11.22
N LYS A 114 -7.29 -0.72 11.54
CA LYS A 114 -6.53 0.54 11.55
C LYS A 114 -5.23 0.38 10.79
N PHE A 115 -4.91 1.34 9.93
CA PHE A 115 -3.59 1.45 9.36
C PHE A 115 -2.67 2.16 10.34
N LEU A 116 -1.50 1.56 10.57
CA LEU A 116 -0.37 2.21 11.22
C LEU A 116 0.63 2.54 10.11
N ALA A 117 0.78 3.83 9.81
CA ALA A 117 1.57 4.30 8.68
C ALA A 117 2.60 5.33 9.16
N VAL A 118 3.86 5.15 8.76
CA VAL A 118 4.97 6.04 9.12
C VAL A 118 5.38 6.82 7.89
N ASN A 119 5.68 8.12 8.04
CA ASN A 119 6.24 8.92 6.94
C ASN A 119 7.78 8.90 6.94
N ASP A 120 8.41 9.51 5.94
CA ASP A 120 9.87 9.54 5.80
C ASP A 120 10.62 10.05 7.06
N SER A 121 10.00 10.98 7.80
CA SER A 121 10.57 11.60 9.00
C SER A 121 10.22 10.87 10.29
N GLY A 122 9.58 9.70 10.24
CA GLY A 122 9.31 8.90 11.44
C GLY A 122 8.06 9.26 12.23
N LEU A 123 7.16 10.08 11.66
CA LEU A 123 5.86 10.38 12.24
C LEU A 123 4.92 9.22 11.96
N LEU A 124 4.51 8.51 13.01
CA LEU A 124 3.49 7.48 12.95
C LEU A 124 2.11 8.12 12.96
N ARG A 125 1.24 7.68 12.05
CA ARG A 125 -0.19 8.02 12.03
C ARG A 125 -1.02 6.75 12.07
N MET A 126 -2.09 6.81 12.84
CA MET A 126 -3.11 5.77 12.91
C MET A 126 -4.34 6.24 12.13
N ILE A 127 -4.74 5.48 11.12
CA ILE A 127 -5.81 5.84 10.19
C ILE A 127 -6.88 4.75 10.28
N GLU A 128 -8.15 5.14 10.32
CA GLU A 128 -9.26 4.18 10.22
C GLU A 128 -9.25 3.50 8.84
N ALA A 129 -9.34 2.16 8.82
CA ALA A 129 -9.46 1.41 7.57
C ALA A 129 -10.93 1.39 7.11
N SER A 130 -11.42 2.54 6.66
CA SER A 130 -12.79 2.73 6.17
C SER A 130 -12.80 3.30 4.75
N PRO A 131 -13.68 2.83 3.86
CA PRO A 131 -13.86 3.43 2.55
C PRO A 131 -14.66 4.73 2.59
N GLU A 132 -15.34 5.08 3.70
CA GLU A 132 -16.22 6.25 3.72
C GLU A 132 -15.46 7.57 3.55
N LYS A 133 -14.33 7.70 4.23
CA LYS A 133 -13.44 8.87 4.16
C LYS A 133 -12.11 8.56 4.83
N TYR A 134 -11.11 9.36 4.51
CA TYR A 134 -9.90 9.43 5.32
C TYR A 134 -10.22 9.92 6.73
N ARG A 135 -9.81 9.15 7.76
CA ARG A 135 -9.97 9.53 9.17
C ARG A 135 -8.69 9.24 9.94
N LEU A 136 -7.97 10.30 10.28
CA LEU A 136 -6.83 10.23 11.20
C LEU A 136 -7.36 10.04 12.63
N LEU A 137 -6.94 8.97 13.29
CA LEU A 137 -7.32 8.64 14.67
C LEU A 137 -6.31 9.17 15.69
N GLY A 138 -5.05 9.31 15.30
CA GLY A 138 -3.99 9.82 16.16
C GLY A 138 -2.63 9.79 15.47
N GLN A 139 -1.65 10.48 16.06
CA GLN A 139 -0.29 10.50 15.55
C GLN A 139 0.75 10.69 16.66
N ALA A 140 1.96 10.20 16.44
CA ALA A 140 3.08 10.34 17.36
C ALA A 140 4.42 10.35 16.60
N GLN A 141 5.35 11.20 17.02
CA GLN A 141 6.71 11.18 16.51
C GLN A 141 7.49 10.04 17.18
N ILE A 142 7.74 8.96 16.44
CA ILE A 142 8.29 7.72 17.03
C ILE A 142 9.77 7.49 16.67
N LEU A 143 10.21 8.06 15.55
CA LEU A 143 11.59 8.06 15.08
C LEU A 143 12.05 9.50 14.87
N LYS A 144 13.35 9.77 14.72
CA LYS A 144 13.88 11.13 14.49
C LYS A 144 14.86 11.20 13.31
N GLY A 145 15.25 10.04 12.78
CA GLY A 145 16.08 9.97 11.58
C GLY A 145 15.32 10.27 10.31
N ARG A 146 16.05 10.25 9.21
CA ARG A 146 15.50 10.29 7.85
C ARG A 146 15.23 8.88 7.33
N GLU A 147 14.49 8.78 6.24
CA GLU A 147 14.31 7.54 5.47
C GLU A 147 13.75 6.41 6.36
N SER A 148 12.69 6.71 7.11
CA SER A 148 11.97 5.74 7.93
C SER A 148 11.14 4.77 7.07
N TRP A 149 11.79 4.05 6.16
CA TRP A 149 11.16 3.21 5.13
C TRP A 149 11.12 1.72 5.49
N GLY A 150 11.78 1.34 6.58
CA GLY A 150 11.86 -0.04 7.02
C GLY A 150 10.49 -0.60 7.42
N PRO A 151 10.18 -1.87 7.12
CA PRO A 151 8.86 -2.44 7.38
C PRO A 151 8.51 -2.40 8.87
N LEU A 152 7.21 -2.27 9.14
CA LEU A 152 6.64 -2.37 10.49
C LEU A 152 6.38 -3.83 10.84
N ALA A 153 6.44 -4.15 12.14
CA ALA A 153 6.02 -5.46 12.65
C ALA A 153 5.22 -5.32 13.94
N ILE A 154 4.24 -6.19 14.15
CA ILE A 154 3.49 -6.29 15.41
C ILE A 154 3.73 -7.65 16.03
N ALA A 155 4.05 -7.67 17.33
CA ALA A 155 4.12 -8.89 18.13
C ALA A 155 3.70 -8.61 19.58
N GLY A 156 2.77 -9.40 20.12
CA GLY A 156 2.38 -9.33 21.53
C GLY A 156 1.94 -7.93 22.00
N GLY A 157 1.13 -7.23 21.19
CA GLY A 157 0.70 -5.87 21.50
C GLY A 157 1.78 -4.80 21.33
N ARG A 158 2.91 -5.10 20.68
CA ARG A 158 4.00 -4.15 20.45
C ARG A 158 4.21 -3.88 18.97
N LEU A 159 4.37 -2.60 18.61
CA LEU A 159 4.78 -2.16 17.28
C LEU A 159 6.30 -1.96 17.25
N LEU A 160 6.98 -2.66 16.34
CA LEU A 160 8.37 -2.42 15.99
C LEU A 160 8.45 -1.53 14.76
N ALA A 161 9.23 -0.46 14.84
CA ALA A 161 9.50 0.46 13.75
C ALA A 161 10.98 0.85 13.76
N ARG A 162 11.55 1.16 12.60
CA ARG A 162 12.95 1.59 12.51
C ARG A 162 13.18 2.63 11.42
N ASP A 163 14.20 3.47 11.65
CA ASP A 163 14.84 4.26 10.63
C ASP A 163 16.23 3.66 10.32
N LEU A 164 17.12 4.43 9.68
CA LEU A 164 18.48 3.98 9.40
C LEU A 164 19.40 3.93 10.63
N GLN A 165 19.03 4.57 11.73
CA GLN A 165 19.89 4.77 12.90
C GLN A 165 19.39 4.01 14.14
N ARG A 166 18.08 3.85 14.31
CA ARG A 166 17.47 3.25 15.49
C ARG A 166 16.22 2.43 15.16
N MET A 167 15.96 1.47 16.04
CA MET A 167 14.70 0.75 16.13
C MET A 167 13.99 1.15 17.43
N VAL A 168 12.66 1.24 17.38
CA VAL A 168 11.80 1.51 18.52
C VAL A 168 10.78 0.40 18.69
N CYS A 169 10.33 0.21 19.91
CA CYS A 169 9.27 -0.71 20.29
C CYS A 169 8.23 0.09 21.07
N LEU A 170 7.01 0.15 20.55
CA LEU A 170 5.89 0.89 21.16
C LEU A 170 4.87 -0.10 21.67
N ASP A 171 4.33 0.15 22.86
CA ASP A 171 3.16 -0.57 23.34
C ASP A 171 1.91 -0.02 22.64
N ILE A 172 1.17 -0.91 21.99
CA ILE A 172 -0.08 -0.65 21.25
C ILE A 172 -1.23 -1.57 21.72
N GLY A 173 -1.04 -2.30 22.83
CA GLY A 173 -2.07 -3.15 23.38
C GLY A 173 -3.27 -2.36 23.91
N ALA A 174 -4.45 -2.97 23.86
CA ALA A 174 -5.59 -2.47 24.63
C ALA A 174 -5.25 -2.60 26.12
N ARG A 175 -5.47 -1.53 26.88
CA ARG A 175 -5.49 -1.58 28.35
C ARG A 175 -6.84 -2.07 28.85
#